data_AF-A0A832XCZ0-F1
#
_entry.id   AF-A0A832XCZ0-F1
#
_cell.length_a   1.000
_cell.length_b   1.000
_cell.length_c   1.000
_cell.angle_alpha   90.00
_cell.angle_beta   90.00
_cell.angle_gamma   90.00
#
_symmetry.space_group_name_H-M   'P 1'
#
loop_
_entity.id
_entity.type
_entity.pdbx_description
1 polymer ?
#
loop_
_entity_poly.entity_id
_entity_poly.type
_entity_poly.pdbx_seq_one_letter_code
_entity_poly.pdbx_strand_id
1 'polypeptide(L)' 'MKLKEYECIEVKHHKEVGKAIEQWQKEGWHLHTYTTTQYGIGGDAHHHLLFEKGEKD' A
#
# COMPACT_ATOMS: atom_id res chain seq x y z
N MET A 1 -3.64 9.45 -23.44
CA MET A 1 -3.08 8.74 -22.28
C MET A 1 -3.66 9.37 -21.03
N LYS A 2 -4.38 8.61 -20.21
CA LYS A 2 -4.69 9.03 -18.84
C LYS A 2 -3.47 8.68 -17.98
N LEU A 3 -2.98 9.64 -17.19
CA LEU A 3 -1.91 9.36 -16.25
C LEU A 3 -2.45 8.49 -15.12
N LYS A 4 -1.62 7.55 -14.64
CA LYS A 4 -1.92 6.78 -13.43
C LYS A 4 -1.95 7.69 -12.22
N GLU A 5 -2.94 7.48 -11.37
CA GLU A 5 -2.97 8.02 -10.01
C GLU A 5 -2.19 7.08 -9.10
N TYR A 6 -1.44 7.65 -8.15
CA TYR A 6 -0.69 6.90 -7.16
C TYR A 6 -0.98 7.44 -5.77
N GLU A 7 -1.11 6.53 -4.80
CA GLU A 7 -1.37 6.89 -3.41
C GLU A 7 -0.64 5.91 -2.48
N CYS A 8 0.02 6.45 -1.45
CA CYS A 8 0.87 5.68 -0.55
C CYS A 8 0.33 5.77 0.86
N ILE A 9 -0.01 4.61 1.44
CA ILE A 9 -0.50 4.54 2.82
C ILE A 9 0.53 3.89 3.73
N GLU A 10 0.52 4.31 4.98
CA GLU A 10 1.21 3.62 6.07
C GLU A 10 0.23 2.78 6.88
N VAL A 11 0.58 1.51 7.09
CA VAL A 11 -0.12 0.58 7.98
C VAL A 11 0.83 0.22 9.11
N LYS A 12 0.46 0.51 10.36
CA LYS A 12 1.35 0.36 11.53
C LYS A 12 1.44 -1.06 12.07
N HIS A 13 0.58 -1.98 11.63
CA HIS A 13 0.53 -3.33 12.16
C HIS A 13 0.31 -4.35 11.03
N HIS A 14 1.22 -5.32 10.88
CA HIS A 14 1.21 -6.30 9.77
C HIS A 14 -0.14 -7.03 9.60
N LYS A 15 -0.86 -7.31 10.70
CA LYS A 15 -2.20 -7.95 10.64
C LYS A 15 -3.24 -7.14 9.87
N GLU A 16 -3.11 -5.81 9.81
CA GLU A 16 -4.05 -4.94 9.10
C GLU A 16 -3.71 -4.78 7.61
N VAL A 17 -2.55 -5.25 7.16
CA VAL A 17 -2.08 -5.09 5.77
C VAL A 17 -3.06 -5.73 4.77
N GLY A 18 -3.50 -6.97 5.02
CA GLY A 18 -4.43 -7.66 4.13
C GLY A 18 -5.77 -6.93 4.02
N LYS A 19 -6.30 -6.45 5.16
CA LYS A 19 -7.53 -5.66 5.22
C LYS A 19 -7.41 -4.34 4.46
N ALA A 20 -6.26 -3.65 4.59
CA ALA A 20 -6.00 -2.43 3.85
C ALA A 20 -5.97 -2.69 2.33
N ILE A 21 -5.27 -3.74 1.88
CA ILE A 21 -5.24 -4.13 0.46
C ILE A 21 -6.65 -4.40 -0.06
N GLU A 22 -7.44 -5.20 0.66
CA GLU A 22 -8.81 -5.54 0.26
C GLU A 22 -9.70 -4.29 0.13
N GLN A 23 -9.60 -3.36 1.08
CA GLN A 23 -10.37 -2.11 1.05
C GLN A 23 -10.01 -1.26 -0.18
N TRP A 24 -8.71 -1.06 -0.43
CA TRP A 24 -8.25 -0.25 -1.56
C TRP A 24 -8.61 -0.89 -2.91
N GLN A 25 -8.53 -2.22 -3.00
CA GLN A 25 -8.97 -2.97 -4.18
C GLN A 25 -10.47 -2.81 -4.45
N LYS A 26 -11.32 -2.81 -3.41
CA LYS A 26 -12.76 -2.52 -3.56
C LYS A 26 -13.03 -1.11 -4.07
N GLU A 27 -12.14 -0.16 -3.79
CA GLU A 27 -12.21 1.22 -4.28
C GLU A 27 -11.59 1.41 -5.68
N GLY A 28 -11.19 0.32 -6.33
CA GLY A 28 -10.66 0.31 -7.70
C GLY A 28 -9.17 0.65 -7.79
N TRP A 29 -8.43 0.56 -6.68
CA TRP A 29 -6.99 0.69 -6.66
C TRP A 29 -6.29 -0.67 -6.77
N HIS A 30 -5.12 -0.71 -7.37
CA HIS A 30 -4.28 -1.89 -7.47
C HIS A 30 -3.00 -1.68 -6.67
N LEU A 31 -2.58 -2.69 -5.91
CA LEU A 31 -1.30 -2.63 -5.20
C LEU A 31 -0.16 -2.64 -6.22
N HIS A 32 0.62 -1.56 -6.24
CA HIS A 32 1.79 -1.41 -7.10
C HIS A 32 3.05 -1.98 -6.45
N THR A 33 3.32 -1.60 -5.20
CA THR A 33 4.45 -2.13 -4.42
C THR A 33 4.17 -2.10 -2.92
N TYR A 34 4.93 -2.89 -2.18
CA TYR A 34 4.87 -3.00 -0.73
C TYR A 34 6.30 -3.01 -0.18
N THR A 35 6.58 -2.11 0.76
CA THR A 35 7.84 -2.07 1.51
C THR A 35 7.59 -1.97 3.01
N THR A 36 8.58 -2.40 3.79
CA THR A 36 8.55 -2.31 5.25
C THR A 36 9.78 -1.58 5.74
N THR A 37 9.60 -0.63 6.65
CA THR A 37 10.71 -0.03 7.40
C THR A 37 10.62 -0.46 8.86
N GLN A 38 11.77 -0.68 9.47
CA GLN A 38 11.88 -0.98 10.90
C GLN A 38 13.09 -0.22 11.44
N TYR A 39 12.90 0.51 12.53
CA TYR A 39 13.99 1.21 13.20
C TYR A 39 14.46 0.41 14.42
N GLY A 40 15.69 -0.13 14.34
CA GLY A 40 16.31 -0.87 15.43
C GLY A 40 15.78 -2.30 15.63
N ILE A 41 16.49 -3.07 16.45
CA ILE A 41 16.12 -4.44 16.81
C ILE A 41 14.90 -4.39 17.73
N GLY A 42 13.79 -5.00 17.32
CA GLY A 42 12.54 -5.04 18.08
C GLY A 42 11.68 -3.76 18.00
N GLY A 43 12.03 -2.79 17.15
CA GLY A 43 11.18 -1.63 16.89
C GLY A 43 9.93 -1.98 16.08
N ASP A 44 8.95 -1.07 16.10
CA ASP A 44 7.72 -1.23 15.33
C ASP A 44 8.03 -1.28 13.82
N ALA A 45 7.35 -2.18 13.12
CA ALA A 45 7.42 -2.26 11.66
C ALA A 45 6.37 -1.32 11.05
N HIS A 46 6.82 -0.42 10.19
CA HIS A 46 5.95 0.44 9.39
C HIS A 46 5.80 -0.15 8.00
N HIS A 47 4.56 -0.44 7.60
CA HIS A 47 4.25 -1.05 6.32
C HIS A 47 3.77 0.04 5.35
N HIS A 48 4.48 0.25 4.24
CA HIS A 48 4.10 1.24 3.23
C HIS A 48 3.60 0.54 1.97
N LEU A 49 2.36 0.81 1.61
CA LEU A 49 1.69 0.21 0.46
C LEU A 49 1.43 1.32 -0.56
N LEU A 50 2.06 1.19 -1.74
CA LEU A 50 1.79 2.09 -2.86
C LEU A 50 0.72 1.46 -3.73
N PHE A 51 -0.35 2.20 -3.94
CA PHE A 51 -1.44 1.83 -4.83
C PHE A 51 -1.41 2.66 -6.11
N GLU A 52 -1.91 2.09 -7.20
CA GLU A 52 -2.12 2.75 -8.48
C GLU A 52 -3.57 2.59 -8.96
N LYS A 53 -4.10 3.61 -9.64
CA LYS A 53 -5.44 3.58 -10.26
C LYS A 53 -5.41 4.23 -11.63
N GLY A 54 -6.21 3.69 -12.56
CA GLY A 54 -6.20 4.08 -13.99
C GLY A 54 -5.59 3.01 -14.90
N GLU A 55 -5.74 3.19 -16.21
CA GLU A 55 -5.34 2.18 -17.21
C GLU A 55 -3.82 2.06 -17.36
N LYS A 56 -3.34 0.82 -17.45
CA LYS A 56 -2.15 0.47 -18.23
C LYS A 56 -2.64 0.37 -19.67
N ASP A 57 -2.12 1.22 -20.56
CA ASP A 57 -2.26 1.03 -22.01
C ASP A 57 -1.83 -0.40 -22.42
#